data_AF-A0ABD1XCZ0-F1
#
_entry.id   AF-A0ABD1XCZ0-F1
#
_cell.length_a   1.000
_cell.length_b   1.000
_cell.length_c   1.000
_cell.angle_alpha   90.00
_cell.angle_beta   90.00
_cell.angle_gamma   90.00
#
_symmetry.space_group_name_H-M   'P 1'
#
loop_
_entity.id
_entity.type
_entity.pdbx_description
1 polymer ?
#
loop_
_entity_poly.entity_id
_entity_poly.type
_entity_poly.pdbx_seq_one_letter_code
_entity_poly.pdbx_strand_id
1 'polypeptide(L)'
;MHPPTPPPTPSPPAPPSTTSSTVMKQTTWPYKSGSPQFTALPFINKPHKKFTKDPKIHQLNFTSKLSSSSSSSFSSTSKCKDPDFSSLPYDVLARIAASFSLPNLQSASLVCRAWRDALRPLREAMLFLKWGKRFKHGRGGVKPNLSKALDSFLKGAARGSTMAMVDAGLIYWEMGKKEEGIEWYRKAAELGNPAGQCNLGISYLQADPPNAKEAIAWLYQASVAGHVRAQYQLALCLHQGRGLDQNLQEAARWYLRAAEGGYVRAMYNTSLCYSFGEGLVQSHRLARKWMKKAADRGHSKAQFEHGLGLFSEGEMMKAVVYLELAMRAGETAAAHVKNVIVQQLSATSRDRAIHLADNWRALPSIR
;
A
#
# COMPACT_ATOMS: atom_id res chain seq x y z
N MET A 1 72.21 -6.22 -5.76
CA MET A 1 71.50 -4.97 -6.09
C MET A 1 70.37 -4.80 -5.09
N HIS A 2 70.53 -3.86 -4.15
CA HIS A 2 69.46 -3.38 -3.27
C HIS A 2 69.29 -1.88 -3.53
N PRO A 3 68.06 -1.37 -3.64
CA PRO A 3 67.81 0.01 -4.02
C PRO A 3 68.08 1.00 -2.86
N PRO A 4 68.48 2.24 -3.16
CA PRO A 4 68.73 3.27 -2.16
C PRO A 4 67.43 3.87 -1.59
N THR A 5 67.51 4.26 -0.33
CA THR A 5 66.47 4.87 0.52
C THR A 5 66.04 6.28 0.06
N PRO A 6 64.74 6.63 0.16
CA PRO A 6 64.25 7.98 -0.15
C PRO A 6 64.51 9.01 0.98
N PRO A 7 64.63 10.31 0.65
CA PRO A 7 64.92 11.39 1.61
C PRO A 7 63.69 11.80 2.46
N PRO A 8 63.91 12.44 3.62
CA PRO A 8 62.86 12.78 4.58
C PRO A 8 61.97 13.95 4.13
N THR A 9 60.68 13.85 4.43
CA THR A 9 59.63 14.84 4.17
C THR A 9 59.67 16.01 5.19
N PRO A 10 59.37 17.25 4.76
CA PRO A 10 59.40 18.42 5.63
C PRO A 10 58.19 18.48 6.58
N SER A 11 58.44 18.96 7.79
CA SER A 11 57.48 19.12 8.89
C SER A 11 56.46 20.26 8.64
N PRO A 12 55.22 20.15 9.14
CA PRO A 12 54.18 21.16 8.96
C PRO A 12 54.36 22.38 9.87
N PRO A 13 53.84 23.57 9.48
CA PRO A 13 53.98 24.80 10.25
C PRO A 13 53.04 24.85 11.47
N ALA A 14 53.48 25.56 12.52
CA ALA A 14 52.80 25.76 13.80
C ALA A 14 51.55 26.66 13.72
N PRO A 15 50.57 26.50 14.64
CA PRO A 15 49.29 27.18 14.57
C PRO A 15 49.30 28.59 15.22
N PRO A 16 48.48 29.54 14.75
CA PRO A 16 48.29 30.83 15.41
C PRO A 16 47.18 30.81 16.47
N SER A 17 47.42 31.58 17.54
CA SER A 17 46.56 31.78 18.71
C SER A 17 45.51 32.90 18.53
N THR A 18 44.24 32.51 18.74
CA THR A 18 43.07 33.25 19.26
C THR A 18 42.99 34.79 19.18
N THR A 19 41.99 35.28 18.45
CA THR A 19 41.17 36.44 18.84
C THR A 19 39.69 36.23 18.49
N SER A 20 38.84 36.70 19.40
CA SER A 20 37.39 36.56 19.50
C SER A 20 36.57 37.04 18.29
N SER A 21 35.48 36.32 18.01
CA SER A 21 34.08 36.81 17.94
C SER A 21 33.26 36.09 16.86
N THR A 22 32.02 35.76 17.23
CA THR A 22 30.90 35.37 16.34
C THR A 22 30.81 33.89 15.95
N VAL A 23 30.38 33.06 16.91
CA VAL A 23 29.85 31.72 16.63
C VAL A 23 28.36 31.82 16.28
N MET A 24 28.04 31.65 15.00
CA MET A 24 26.70 31.24 14.55
C MET A 24 26.43 29.81 15.05
N LYS A 25 25.60 29.66 16.07
CA LYS A 25 25.02 28.38 16.48
C LYS A 25 23.91 28.01 15.48
N GLN A 26 24.20 27.14 14.52
CA GLN A 26 23.16 26.38 13.83
C GLN A 26 22.65 25.31 14.82
N THR A 27 21.50 25.59 15.41
CA THR A 27 20.80 24.71 16.35
C THR A 27 20.26 23.49 15.62
N THR A 28 20.80 22.33 15.97
CA THR A 28 20.23 21.01 15.74
C THR A 28 18.90 20.87 16.51
N TRP A 29 17.91 20.26 15.86
CA TRP A 29 16.61 19.90 16.45
C TRP A 29 16.79 19.07 17.74
N PRO A 30 16.04 19.33 18.83
CA PRO A 30 16.17 18.56 20.04
C PRO A 30 15.44 17.20 19.98
N TYR A 31 16.05 16.23 20.65
CA TYR A 31 15.55 14.89 20.93
C TYR A 31 14.26 14.92 21.77
N LYS A 32 13.48 13.83 21.63
CA LYS A 32 12.20 13.54 22.28
C LYS A 32 12.27 13.56 23.81
N SER A 33 11.34 14.29 24.44
CA SER A 33 10.78 13.94 25.75
C SER A 33 9.36 14.50 25.87
N GLY A 34 8.41 13.64 26.27
CA GLY A 34 7.05 14.06 26.60
C GLY A 34 6.02 13.80 25.50
N SER A 35 5.28 12.72 25.65
CA SER A 35 3.99 12.46 24.97
C SER A 35 3.08 13.70 24.97
N PRO A 36 2.53 14.15 23.83
CA PRO A 36 1.38 15.03 23.85
C PRO A 36 0.15 14.17 24.13
N GLN A 37 -0.28 14.15 25.39
CA GLN A 37 -1.64 13.74 25.73
C GLN A 37 -2.59 14.77 25.10
N PHE A 38 -3.09 14.49 23.91
CA PHE A 38 -4.35 15.09 23.47
C PHE A 38 -5.45 14.47 24.34
N THR A 39 -5.69 15.08 25.51
CA THR A 39 -6.90 14.80 26.28
C THR A 39 -8.08 15.32 25.50
N ALA A 40 -8.81 14.40 24.85
CA ALA A 40 -10.14 14.68 24.34
C ALA A 40 -11.00 15.23 25.49
N LEU A 41 -11.69 16.34 25.26
CA LEU A 41 -12.65 16.90 26.21
C LEU A 41 -13.71 15.83 26.53
N PRO A 42 -14.02 15.55 27.80
CA PRO A 42 -15.07 14.61 28.15
C PRO A 42 -16.44 15.21 27.80
N PHE A 43 -17.15 14.58 26.85
CA PHE A 43 -18.56 14.85 26.59
C PHE A 43 -19.39 14.40 27.80
N ILE A 44 -19.92 15.36 28.56
CA ILE A 44 -20.87 15.10 29.63
C ILE A 44 -22.25 14.80 29.00
N ASN A 45 -22.62 13.53 28.99
CA ASN A 45 -24.01 13.10 28.82
C ASN A 45 -24.77 13.39 30.12
N LYS A 46 -25.74 14.31 30.11
CA LYS A 46 -26.79 14.38 31.14
C LYS A 46 -28.16 14.23 30.49
N PRO A 47 -29.08 13.46 31.11
CA PRO A 47 -30.38 13.15 30.51
C PRO A 47 -31.38 14.30 30.67
N HIS A 48 -32.30 14.36 29.71
CA HIS A 48 -33.43 15.29 29.63
C HIS A 48 -34.26 15.38 30.92
N LYS A 49 -34.54 16.60 31.37
CA LYS A 49 -35.77 16.93 32.11
C LYS A 49 -36.52 18.03 31.37
N LYS A 50 -37.77 17.71 30.98
CA LYS A 50 -38.76 18.64 30.44
C LYS A 50 -39.13 19.67 31.51
N PHE A 51 -39.11 20.96 31.16
CA PHE A 51 -40.03 21.94 31.74
C PHE A 51 -40.40 22.98 30.68
N THR A 52 -41.71 23.20 30.59
CA THR A 52 -42.43 24.08 29.67
C THR A 52 -42.52 25.51 30.22
N LYS A 53 -42.29 26.52 29.39
CA LYS A 53 -43.17 27.68 29.08
C LYS A 53 -42.36 28.90 28.61
N ASP A 54 -42.75 29.40 27.44
CA ASP A 54 -42.57 30.75 26.88
C ASP A 54 -43.09 31.85 27.84
N PRO A 55 -42.72 33.16 27.70
CA PRO A 55 -42.69 33.87 26.41
C PRO A 55 -41.68 35.02 26.17
N LYS A 56 -41.52 35.32 24.87
CA LYS A 56 -41.26 36.62 24.18
C LYS A 56 -40.05 37.47 24.64
N ILE A 57 -39.13 37.74 23.70
CA ILE A 57 -38.60 39.09 23.37
C ILE A 57 -37.97 39.05 21.96
N HIS A 58 -37.96 40.24 21.35
CA HIS A 58 -37.95 40.61 19.94
C HIS A 58 -36.80 40.14 19.03
N GLN A 59 -37.20 39.90 17.78
CA GLN A 59 -36.40 39.73 16.57
C GLN A 59 -35.63 41.01 16.20
N LEU A 60 -34.39 40.87 15.72
CA LEU A 60 -33.78 41.76 14.75
C LEU A 60 -33.20 40.92 13.60
N ASN A 61 -33.80 41.10 12.43
CA ASN A 61 -33.46 40.43 11.18
C ASN A 61 -32.22 41.06 10.56
N PHE A 62 -31.24 40.25 10.15
CA PHE A 62 -30.33 40.59 9.06
C PHE A 62 -30.46 39.53 7.96
N THR A 63 -31.11 39.92 6.88
CA THR A 63 -31.27 39.14 5.66
C THR A 63 -30.00 39.26 4.82
N SER A 64 -29.41 38.13 4.45
CA SER A 64 -28.68 38.04 3.18
C SER A 64 -29.00 36.70 2.52
N LYS A 65 -29.67 36.81 1.37
CA LYS A 65 -30.13 35.71 0.52
C LYS A 65 -28.92 34.99 -0.07
N LEU A 66 -28.77 33.70 0.24
CA LEU A 66 -28.15 32.75 -0.69
C LEU A 66 -29.09 31.56 -0.83
N SER A 67 -29.66 31.41 -2.02
CA SER A 67 -30.57 30.35 -2.40
C SER A 67 -29.84 29.00 -2.48
N SER A 68 -30.11 28.11 -1.52
CA SER A 68 -29.79 26.69 -1.60
C SER A 68 -31.07 25.91 -1.96
N SER A 69 -31.11 25.33 -3.16
CA SER A 69 -32.13 24.35 -3.52
C SER A 69 -31.83 23.00 -2.83
N SER A 70 -32.78 22.52 -2.02
CA SER A 70 -32.72 21.25 -1.32
C SER A 70 -33.37 20.11 -2.12
N SER A 71 -32.53 19.18 -2.55
CA SER A 71 -32.64 17.71 -2.56
C SER A 71 -34.00 16.99 -2.48
N SER A 72 -34.08 15.89 -3.24
CA SER A 72 -34.58 14.57 -2.81
C SER A 72 -33.83 13.50 -3.60
N SER A 73 -33.60 12.25 -3.20
CA SER A 73 -33.56 11.51 -1.92
C SER A 73 -33.02 10.11 -2.29
N PHE A 74 -32.09 9.51 -1.51
CA PHE A 74 -32.13 8.10 -1.09
C PHE A 74 -30.93 7.72 -0.20
N SER A 75 -31.23 6.96 0.85
CA SER A 75 -30.32 6.27 1.78
C SER A 75 -29.56 5.13 1.05
N SER A 76 -28.46 4.53 1.51
CA SER A 76 -27.86 4.33 2.83
C SER A 76 -26.38 3.96 2.62
N THR A 77 -25.52 4.36 3.54
CA THR A 77 -24.20 3.77 3.90
C THR A 77 -23.57 4.76 4.88
N SER A 78 -22.96 4.25 5.95
CA SER A 78 -22.38 5.04 7.04
C SER A 78 -21.44 6.12 6.49
N LYS A 79 -21.92 7.36 6.38
CA LYS A 79 -21.09 8.52 6.12
C LYS A 79 -20.23 8.69 7.38
N CYS A 80 -18.92 8.46 7.24
CA CYS A 80 -17.98 9.13 8.10
C CYS A 80 -18.27 10.63 7.89
N LYS A 81 -19.00 11.26 8.81
CA LYS A 81 -19.18 12.70 8.80
C LYS A 81 -17.80 13.22 9.18
N ASP A 82 -17.06 13.75 8.21
CA ASP A 82 -15.88 14.54 8.50
C ASP A 82 -16.27 15.54 9.61
N PRO A 83 -15.52 15.64 10.72
CA PRO A 83 -15.87 16.55 11.79
C PRO A 83 -15.86 17.98 11.24
N ASP A 84 -17.06 18.52 11.05
CA ASP A 84 -17.26 19.85 10.51
C ASP A 84 -17.11 20.86 11.64
N PHE A 85 -15.97 21.55 11.68
CA PHE A 85 -15.71 22.60 12.66
C PHE A 85 -16.73 23.74 12.60
N SER A 86 -17.45 23.90 11.47
CA SER A 86 -18.53 24.89 11.37
C SER A 86 -19.79 24.50 12.15
N SER A 87 -19.88 23.25 12.62
CA SER A 87 -20.98 22.75 13.45
C SER A 87 -20.74 22.89 14.96
N LEU A 88 -19.58 23.40 15.38
CA LEU A 88 -19.29 23.60 16.80
C LEU A 88 -20.23 24.66 17.39
N PRO A 89 -20.83 24.41 18.58
CA PRO A 89 -21.62 25.42 19.26
C PRO A 89 -20.82 26.70 19.49
N TYR A 90 -21.48 27.85 19.38
CA TYR A 90 -20.85 29.16 19.52
C TYR A 90 -20.03 29.26 20.81
N ASP A 91 -20.53 28.75 21.92
CA ASP A 91 -19.85 28.80 23.22
C ASP A 91 -18.51 28.05 23.23
N VAL A 92 -18.40 26.98 22.45
CA VAL A 92 -17.16 26.21 22.31
C VAL A 92 -16.16 26.99 21.46
N LEU A 93 -16.62 27.56 20.34
CA LEU A 93 -15.80 28.43 19.50
C LEU A 93 -15.33 29.67 20.27
N ALA A 94 -16.21 30.27 21.08
CA ALA A 94 -15.91 31.42 21.92
C ALA A 94 -14.86 31.09 22.99
N ARG A 95 -14.96 29.92 23.64
CA ARG A 95 -13.94 29.47 24.61
C ARG A 95 -12.58 29.20 23.98
N ILE A 96 -12.56 28.64 22.77
CA ILE A 96 -11.32 28.45 21.99
C ILE A 96 -10.76 29.81 21.56
N ALA A 97 -11.60 30.73 21.10
CA ALA A 97 -11.21 32.05 20.63
C ALA A 97 -10.85 33.02 21.76
N ALA A 98 -11.29 32.78 23.00
CA ALA A 98 -11.08 33.66 24.15
C ALA A 98 -9.59 33.90 24.48
N SER A 99 -8.70 32.96 24.12
CA SER A 99 -7.25 33.11 24.28
C SER A 99 -6.57 33.85 23.12
N PHE A 100 -7.30 34.19 22.05
CA PHE A 100 -6.76 34.86 20.88
C PHE A 100 -7.05 36.36 20.91
N SER A 101 -6.04 37.17 20.64
CA SER A 101 -6.26 38.56 20.23
C SER A 101 -6.74 38.61 18.77
N LEU A 102 -7.38 39.72 18.36
CA LEU A 102 -7.80 39.93 16.97
C LEU A 102 -6.65 39.73 15.95
N PRO A 103 -5.43 40.26 16.18
CA PRO A 103 -4.28 39.95 15.32
C PRO A 103 -3.96 38.46 15.24
N ASN A 104 -3.95 37.75 16.38
CA ASN A 104 -3.64 36.32 16.42
C ASN A 104 -4.67 35.49 15.64
N LEU A 105 -5.95 35.86 15.73
CA LEU A 105 -7.03 35.19 14.98
C LEU A 105 -6.93 35.43 13.47
N GLN A 106 -6.58 36.65 13.06
CA GLN A 106 -6.35 36.99 11.65
C GLN A 106 -5.16 36.19 11.09
N SER A 107 -4.05 36.13 11.81
CA SER A 107 -2.88 35.32 11.41
C SER A 107 -3.24 33.85 11.27
N ALA A 108 -3.97 33.27 12.24
CA ALA A 108 -4.42 31.88 12.16
C ALA A 108 -5.32 31.62 10.94
N SER A 109 -6.26 32.52 10.66
CA SER A 109 -7.15 32.42 9.49
C SER A 109 -6.38 32.48 8.16
N LEU A 110 -5.41 33.39 8.06
CA LEU A 110 -4.54 33.52 6.88
C LEU A 110 -3.69 32.26 6.66
N VAL A 111 -3.08 31.71 7.71
CA VAL A 111 -2.32 30.45 7.62
C VAL A 111 -3.21 29.31 7.16
N CYS A 112 -4.40 29.15 7.74
CA CYS A 112 -5.36 28.11 7.32
C CYS A 112 -5.79 28.27 5.86
N ARG A 113 -6.06 29.51 5.42
CA ARG A 113 -6.38 29.81 4.02
C ARG A 113 -5.21 29.47 3.10
N ALA A 114 -4.00 29.92 3.43
CA ALA A 114 -2.79 29.66 2.65
C ALA A 114 -2.52 28.16 2.51
N TRP A 115 -2.63 27.40 3.61
CA TRP A 115 -2.51 25.94 3.59
C TRP A 115 -3.59 25.26 2.74
N ARG A 116 -4.84 25.70 2.88
CA ARG A 116 -5.94 25.19 2.06
C ARG A 116 -5.63 25.41 0.58
N ASP A 117 -5.19 26.60 0.21
CA ASP A 117 -4.93 26.94 -1.19
C ASP A 117 -3.69 26.21 -1.73
N ALA A 118 -2.61 26.10 -0.94
CA ALA A 118 -1.40 25.36 -1.29
C ALA A 118 -1.67 23.86 -1.53
N LEU A 119 -2.57 23.25 -0.75
CA LEU A 119 -2.93 21.84 -0.88
C LEU A 119 -4.02 21.58 -1.94
N ARG A 120 -4.52 22.60 -2.63
CA ARG A 120 -5.58 22.45 -3.65
C ARG A 120 -5.20 21.47 -4.76
N PRO A 121 -4.00 21.51 -5.37
CA PRO A 121 -3.63 20.57 -6.43
C PRO A 121 -3.67 19.11 -5.96
N LEU A 122 -3.20 18.84 -4.74
CA LEU A 122 -3.21 17.48 -4.17
C LEU A 122 -4.64 16.96 -3.95
N ARG A 123 -5.55 17.82 -3.45
CA ARG A 123 -6.97 17.44 -3.30
C ARG A 123 -7.64 17.15 -4.64
N GLU A 124 -7.38 17.99 -5.63
CA GLU A 124 -7.86 17.76 -6.99
C GLU A 124 -7.28 16.46 -7.57
N ALA A 125 -5.99 16.19 -7.36
CA ALA A 125 -5.34 14.96 -7.82
C ALA A 125 -5.98 13.70 -7.20
N MET A 126 -6.34 13.75 -5.91
CA MET A 126 -7.05 12.65 -5.24
C MET A 126 -8.47 12.43 -5.82
N LEU A 127 -9.18 13.50 -6.17
CA LEU A 127 -10.48 13.41 -6.83
C LEU A 127 -10.36 12.76 -8.22
N PHE A 128 -9.37 13.17 -9.00
CA PHE A 128 -9.09 12.58 -10.31
C PHE A 128 -8.69 11.11 -10.21
N LEU A 129 -7.86 10.74 -9.22
CA LEU A 129 -7.52 9.33 -8.96
C LEU A 129 -8.77 8.49 -8.65
N LYS A 130 -9.67 9.02 -7.81
CA LYS A 130 -10.93 8.34 -7.46
C LYS A 130 -11.84 8.16 -8.68
N TRP A 131 -11.99 9.18 -9.51
CA TRP A 131 -12.77 9.10 -10.75
C TRP A 131 -12.14 8.17 -11.77
N GLY A 132 -10.83 8.23 -11.97
CA GLY A 132 -10.10 7.32 -12.86
C GLY A 132 -10.32 5.86 -12.46
N LYS A 133 -10.24 5.54 -11.16
CA LYS A 133 -10.54 4.18 -10.66
C LYS A 133 -12.01 3.78 -10.84
N ARG A 134 -12.96 4.72 -10.76
CA ARG A 134 -14.38 4.45 -11.04
C ARG A 134 -14.61 4.14 -12.51
N PHE A 135 -14.04 4.93 -13.41
CA PHE A 135 -14.11 4.67 -14.85
C PHE A 135 -13.41 3.37 -15.24
N LYS A 136 -12.25 3.05 -14.64
CA LYS A 136 -11.54 1.79 -14.92
C LYS A 136 -12.37 0.55 -14.57
N HIS A 137 -13.01 0.54 -13.41
CA HIS A 137 -13.69 -0.66 -12.88
C HIS A 137 -15.22 -0.63 -13.00
N GLY A 138 -15.81 0.43 -13.56
CA GLY A 138 -17.26 0.59 -13.64
C GLY A 138 -17.99 0.67 -12.29
N ARG A 139 -17.42 1.38 -11.31
CA ARG A 139 -17.98 1.46 -9.94
C ARG A 139 -18.81 2.71 -9.73
N GLY A 140 -19.88 2.59 -8.94
CA GLY A 140 -20.70 3.73 -8.49
C GLY A 140 -21.61 4.29 -9.58
N GLY A 141 -22.26 3.41 -10.36
CA GLY A 141 -23.23 3.81 -11.41
C GLY A 141 -22.59 4.27 -12.73
N VAL A 142 -21.26 4.14 -12.85
CA VAL A 142 -20.50 4.55 -14.05
C VAL A 142 -20.14 3.30 -14.84
N LYS A 143 -20.33 3.32 -16.17
CA LYS A 143 -19.88 2.22 -17.04
C LYS A 143 -18.35 2.23 -17.18
N PRO A 144 -17.69 1.05 -17.26
CA PRO A 144 -16.26 0.96 -17.52
C PRO A 144 -15.88 1.73 -18.79
N ASN A 145 -14.85 2.57 -18.71
CA ASN A 145 -14.36 3.35 -19.84
C ASN A 145 -12.88 3.71 -19.66
N LEU A 146 -12.01 3.09 -20.45
CA LEU A 146 -10.55 3.27 -20.34
C LEU A 146 -10.09 4.67 -20.74
N SER A 147 -10.69 5.30 -21.75
CA SER A 147 -10.29 6.64 -22.18
C SER A 147 -10.61 7.72 -21.13
N LYS A 148 -11.79 7.65 -20.51
CA LYS A 148 -12.17 8.52 -19.38
C LYS A 148 -11.33 8.24 -18.13
N ALA A 149 -10.97 6.97 -17.91
CA ALA A 149 -10.06 6.60 -16.84
C ALA A 149 -8.68 7.24 -17.05
N LEU A 150 -8.13 7.10 -18.26
CA LEU A 150 -6.85 7.68 -18.65
C LEU A 150 -6.85 9.21 -18.50
N ASP A 151 -7.84 9.91 -19.07
CA ASP A 151 -7.97 11.37 -18.95
C ASP A 151 -7.99 11.81 -17.47
N SER A 152 -8.73 11.09 -16.62
CA SER A 152 -8.74 11.35 -15.19
C SER A 152 -7.35 11.16 -14.57
N PHE A 153 -6.67 10.05 -14.86
CA PHE A 153 -5.33 9.81 -14.33
C PHE A 153 -4.31 10.84 -14.82
N LEU A 154 -4.36 11.26 -16.09
CA LEU A 154 -3.51 12.32 -16.64
C LEU A 154 -3.74 13.66 -15.92
N LYS A 155 -4.99 14.03 -15.66
CA LYS A 155 -5.33 15.24 -14.89
C LYS A 155 -4.81 15.18 -13.44
N GLY A 156 -4.81 13.99 -12.84
CA GLY A 156 -4.22 13.75 -11.53
C GLY A 156 -2.69 13.80 -11.56
N ALA A 157 -2.07 13.22 -12.58
CA ALA A 157 -0.62 13.23 -12.78
C ALA A 157 -0.09 14.65 -13.00
N ALA A 158 -0.81 15.48 -13.77
CA ALA A 158 -0.50 16.90 -13.97
C ALA A 158 -0.50 17.73 -12.66
N ARG A 159 -1.09 17.20 -11.59
CA ARG A 159 -1.11 17.80 -10.24
C ARG A 159 -0.09 17.16 -9.29
N GLY A 160 0.83 16.37 -9.83
CA GLY A 160 1.91 15.72 -9.07
C GLY A 160 1.52 14.41 -8.39
N SER A 161 0.35 13.82 -8.66
CA SER A 161 0.00 12.53 -8.07
C SER A 161 0.78 11.40 -8.75
N THR A 162 1.78 10.88 -8.04
CA THR A 162 2.56 9.72 -8.49
C THR A 162 1.69 8.46 -8.63
N MET A 163 0.64 8.32 -7.81
CA MET A 163 -0.32 7.22 -7.94
C MET A 163 -1.08 7.30 -9.27
N ALA A 164 -1.46 8.52 -9.67
CA ALA A 164 -2.13 8.74 -10.95
C ALA A 164 -1.18 8.53 -12.13
N MET A 165 0.11 8.85 -11.99
CA MET A 165 1.13 8.51 -12.99
C MET A 165 1.24 6.99 -13.18
N VAL A 166 1.32 6.22 -12.09
CA VAL A 166 1.35 4.74 -12.16
C VAL A 166 0.07 4.19 -12.78
N ASP A 167 -1.10 4.68 -12.36
CA ASP A 167 -2.38 4.22 -12.90
C ASP A 167 -2.54 4.60 -14.40
N ALA A 168 -2.05 5.77 -14.83
CA ALA A 168 -2.00 6.14 -16.24
C ALA A 168 -1.10 5.19 -17.03
N GLY A 169 0.09 4.88 -16.52
CA GLY A 169 1.01 3.93 -17.14
C GLY A 169 0.40 2.53 -17.31
N LEU A 170 -0.41 2.08 -16.33
CA LEU A 170 -1.16 0.82 -16.43
C LEU A 170 -2.22 0.87 -17.54
N ILE A 171 -2.95 1.98 -17.69
CA ILE A 171 -3.94 2.10 -18.76
C ILE A 171 -3.26 2.12 -20.14
N TYR A 172 -2.15 2.84 -20.30
CA TYR A 172 -1.37 2.81 -21.55
C TYR A 172 -0.91 1.39 -21.90
N TRP A 173 -0.44 0.64 -20.90
CA TRP A 173 -0.06 -0.76 -21.07
C TRP A 173 -1.24 -1.64 -21.51
N GLU A 174 -2.41 -1.48 -20.90
CA GLU A 174 -3.65 -2.19 -21.29
C GLU A 174 -4.11 -1.82 -22.72
N MET A 175 -3.80 -0.60 -23.18
CA MET A 175 -4.07 -0.13 -24.53
C MET A 175 -3.01 -0.55 -25.57
N GLY A 176 -1.98 -1.29 -25.16
CA GLY A 176 -0.87 -1.72 -26.02
C GLY A 176 0.19 -0.64 -26.29
N LYS A 177 0.06 0.53 -25.67
CA LYS A 177 0.96 1.69 -25.77
C LYS A 177 2.04 1.62 -24.70
N LYS A 178 2.98 0.67 -24.85
CA LYS A 178 3.90 0.30 -23.78
C LYS A 178 4.91 1.42 -23.49
N GLU A 179 5.38 2.11 -24.52
CA GLU A 179 6.38 3.16 -24.46
C GLU A 179 5.88 4.34 -23.62
N GLU A 180 4.66 4.81 -23.87
CA GLU A 180 4.02 5.85 -23.06
C GLU A 180 3.79 5.36 -21.62
N GLY A 181 3.45 4.08 -21.45
CA GLY A 181 3.33 3.46 -20.13
C GLY A 181 4.62 3.52 -19.33
N ILE A 182 5.75 3.18 -19.97
CA ILE A 182 7.09 3.21 -19.39
C ILE A 182 7.48 4.65 -19.00
N GLU A 183 7.19 5.64 -19.84
CA GLU A 183 7.48 7.05 -19.53
C GLU A 183 6.75 7.51 -18.26
N TRP A 184 5.49 7.13 -18.09
CA TRP A 184 4.74 7.44 -16.88
C TRP A 184 5.26 6.70 -15.64
N TYR A 185 5.68 5.44 -15.79
CA TYR A 185 6.34 4.73 -14.69
C TYR A 185 7.67 5.39 -14.30
N ARG A 186 8.45 5.86 -15.28
CA ARG A 186 9.69 6.61 -15.05
C ARG A 186 9.43 7.89 -14.25
N LYS A 187 8.48 8.73 -14.68
CA LYS A 187 8.09 9.95 -13.96
C LYS A 187 7.68 9.66 -12.51
N ALA A 188 6.91 8.60 -12.29
CA ALA A 188 6.52 8.18 -10.94
C ALA A 188 7.71 7.67 -10.11
N ALA A 189 8.62 6.91 -10.74
CA ALA A 189 9.78 6.31 -10.11
C ALA A 189 10.82 7.35 -9.65
N GLU A 190 11.07 8.36 -10.48
CA GLU A 190 11.94 9.52 -10.19
C GLU A 190 11.42 10.34 -9.01
N LEU A 191 10.10 10.42 -8.85
CA LEU A 191 9.45 11.02 -7.68
C LEU A 191 9.40 10.08 -6.45
N GLY A 192 10.11 8.95 -6.51
CA GLY A 192 10.24 8.02 -5.38
C GLY A 192 9.04 7.10 -5.15
N ASN A 193 8.13 6.95 -6.12
CA ASN A 193 6.98 6.07 -5.95
C ASN A 193 7.35 4.59 -6.10
N PRO A 194 7.21 3.74 -5.06
CA PRO A 194 7.70 2.36 -5.12
C PRO A 194 6.95 1.48 -6.13
N ALA A 195 5.67 1.76 -6.40
CA ALA A 195 4.91 1.05 -7.42
C ALA A 195 5.36 1.42 -8.84
N GLY A 196 5.66 2.71 -9.06
CA GLY A 196 6.27 3.21 -10.30
C GLY A 196 7.63 2.57 -10.56
N GLN A 197 8.52 2.59 -9.55
CA GLN A 197 9.82 1.91 -9.59
C GLN A 197 9.69 0.42 -9.89
N CYS A 198 8.76 -0.28 -9.23
CA CYS A 198 8.49 -1.69 -9.48
C CYS A 198 8.03 -1.97 -10.91
N ASN A 199 7.07 -1.19 -11.41
CA ASN A 199 6.54 -1.38 -12.77
C ASN A 199 7.58 -1.03 -13.83
N LEU A 200 8.38 0.02 -13.62
CA LEU A 200 9.50 0.37 -14.48
C LEU A 200 10.54 -0.77 -14.54
N GLY A 201 10.94 -1.30 -13.38
CA GLY A 201 11.88 -2.42 -13.33
C GLY A 201 11.34 -3.66 -14.07
N ILE A 202 10.08 -4.02 -13.88
CA ILE A 202 9.44 -5.11 -14.63
C ILE A 202 9.42 -4.81 -16.14
N SER A 203 9.14 -3.57 -16.55
CA SER A 203 9.12 -3.20 -17.97
C SER A 203 10.49 -3.35 -18.63
N TYR A 204 11.58 -3.01 -17.94
CA TYR A 204 12.95 -3.19 -18.43
C TYR A 204 13.38 -4.66 -18.47
N LEU A 205 12.87 -5.51 -17.57
CA LEU A 205 13.08 -6.96 -17.65
C LEU A 205 12.33 -7.61 -18.81
N GLN A 206 11.26 -6.99 -19.32
CA GLN A 206 10.43 -7.46 -20.41
C GLN A 206 10.78 -6.83 -21.77
N ALA A 207 11.65 -5.82 -21.78
CA ALA A 207 12.14 -5.20 -22.99
C ALA A 207 12.95 -6.19 -23.83
N ASP A 208 13.05 -5.92 -25.13
CA ASP A 208 13.85 -6.71 -26.07
C ASP A 208 14.82 -5.78 -26.82
N PRO A 209 16.14 -5.84 -26.53
CA PRO A 209 16.78 -6.68 -25.51
C PRO A 209 16.48 -6.20 -24.08
N PRO A 210 16.55 -7.09 -23.06
CA PRO A 210 16.28 -6.71 -21.67
C PRO A 210 17.34 -5.77 -21.09
N ASN A 211 16.90 -4.69 -20.43
CA ASN A 211 17.80 -3.83 -19.64
C ASN A 211 17.84 -4.27 -18.17
N ALA A 212 18.43 -5.44 -17.94
CA ALA A 212 18.35 -6.11 -16.64
C ALA A 212 19.07 -5.35 -15.51
N LYS A 213 20.18 -4.65 -15.80
CA LYS A 213 20.93 -3.88 -14.79
C LYS A 213 20.10 -2.71 -14.24
N GLU A 214 19.50 -1.90 -15.12
CA GLU A 214 18.63 -0.81 -14.67
C GLU A 214 17.36 -1.33 -14.00
N ALA A 215 16.80 -2.43 -14.50
CA ALA A 215 15.63 -3.03 -13.88
C ALA A 215 15.88 -3.39 -12.41
N ILE A 216 17.03 -4.00 -12.13
CA ILE A 216 17.42 -4.41 -10.79
C ILE A 216 17.61 -3.20 -9.87
N ALA A 217 18.21 -2.11 -10.37
CA ALA A 217 18.37 -0.89 -9.59
C ALA A 217 17.01 -0.35 -9.10
N TRP A 218 16.03 -0.24 -10.01
CA TRP A 218 14.69 0.22 -9.66
C TRP A 218 13.93 -0.77 -8.76
N LEU A 219 14.04 -2.07 -9.03
CA LEU A 219 13.44 -3.10 -8.17
C LEU A 219 14.04 -3.08 -6.76
N TYR A 220 15.36 -2.87 -6.63
CA TYR A 220 16.03 -2.76 -5.34
C TYR A 220 15.54 -1.56 -4.55
N GLN A 221 15.47 -0.37 -5.17
CA GLN A 221 14.94 0.83 -4.51
C GLN A 221 13.50 0.62 -4.01
N ALA A 222 12.62 0.07 -4.85
CA ALA A 222 11.25 -0.24 -4.46
C ALA A 222 11.19 -1.30 -3.33
N SER A 223 12.09 -2.28 -3.36
CA SER A 223 12.17 -3.35 -2.36
C SER A 223 12.59 -2.83 -0.99
N VAL A 224 13.57 -1.93 -0.95
CA VAL A 224 14.02 -1.23 0.27
C VAL A 224 12.92 -0.31 0.81
N ALA A 225 12.13 0.32 -0.05
CA ALA A 225 10.94 1.07 0.33
C ALA A 225 9.75 0.19 0.80
N GLY A 226 9.92 -1.12 0.91
CA GLY A 226 8.92 -2.05 1.44
C GLY A 226 7.89 -2.53 0.40
N HIS A 227 8.08 -2.27 -0.89
CA HIS A 227 7.13 -2.68 -1.92
C HIS A 227 7.20 -4.19 -2.18
N VAL A 228 6.23 -4.93 -1.65
CA VAL A 228 6.23 -6.41 -1.59
C VAL A 228 6.31 -7.09 -2.96
N ARG A 229 5.69 -6.50 -4.00
CA ARG A 229 5.79 -7.02 -5.37
C ARG A 229 7.21 -6.82 -5.92
N ALA A 230 7.88 -5.73 -5.58
CA ALA A 230 9.25 -5.49 -6.02
C ALA A 230 10.22 -6.45 -5.34
N GLN A 231 10.04 -6.69 -4.04
CA GLN A 231 10.83 -7.68 -3.28
C GLN A 231 10.74 -9.07 -3.92
N TYR A 232 9.54 -9.50 -4.31
CA TYR A 232 9.36 -10.76 -5.02
C TYR A 232 10.05 -10.78 -6.41
N GLN A 233 9.96 -9.70 -7.18
CA GLN A 233 10.60 -9.63 -8.50
C GLN A 233 12.13 -9.61 -8.39
N LEU A 234 12.68 -8.88 -7.41
CA LEU A 234 14.11 -8.89 -7.11
C LEU A 234 14.59 -10.29 -6.70
N ALA A 235 13.80 -10.99 -5.86
CA ALA A 235 14.09 -12.36 -5.48
C ALA A 235 14.10 -13.30 -6.70
N LEU A 236 13.21 -13.12 -7.67
CA LEU A 236 13.23 -13.87 -8.94
C LEU A 236 14.50 -13.60 -9.74
N CYS A 237 14.92 -12.33 -9.86
CA CYS A 237 16.15 -11.97 -10.56
C CYS A 237 17.38 -12.64 -9.93
N LEU A 238 17.50 -12.58 -8.60
CA LEU A 238 18.60 -13.22 -7.85
C LEU A 238 18.55 -14.75 -7.93
N HIS A 239 17.35 -15.35 -7.91
CA HIS A 239 17.18 -16.79 -8.05
C HIS A 239 17.58 -17.26 -9.45
N GLN A 240 17.25 -16.52 -10.50
CA GLN A 240 17.47 -16.92 -11.89
C GLN A 240 18.81 -16.40 -12.47
N GLY A 241 19.56 -15.58 -11.73
CA GLY A 241 20.76 -14.91 -12.27
C GLY A 241 20.44 -13.92 -13.40
N ARG A 242 19.26 -13.27 -13.38
CA ARG A 242 18.83 -12.34 -14.43
C ARG A 242 19.36 -10.93 -14.16
N GLY A 243 20.44 -10.56 -14.85
CA GLY A 243 21.08 -9.24 -14.75
C GLY A 243 21.96 -9.02 -13.52
N LEU A 244 22.04 -10.03 -12.67
CA LEU A 244 22.93 -10.17 -11.51
C LEU A 244 23.42 -11.62 -11.48
N ASP A 245 24.50 -11.87 -10.76
CA ASP A 245 24.90 -13.23 -10.43
C ASP A 245 23.82 -13.92 -9.58
N GLN A 246 23.67 -15.23 -9.79
CA GLN A 246 22.72 -16.02 -9.03
C GLN A 246 23.11 -16.01 -7.55
N ASN A 247 22.15 -15.70 -6.68
CA ASN A 247 22.33 -15.72 -5.23
C ASN A 247 21.07 -16.23 -4.54
N LEU A 248 21.01 -17.54 -4.30
CA LEU A 248 19.87 -18.22 -3.71
C LEU A 248 19.61 -17.77 -2.25
N GLN A 249 20.66 -17.48 -1.50
CA GLN A 249 20.54 -17.04 -0.10
C GLN A 249 19.90 -15.65 -0.01
N GLU A 250 20.28 -14.72 -0.89
CA GLU A 250 19.64 -13.41 -0.94
C GLU A 250 18.23 -13.48 -1.54
N ALA A 251 18.03 -14.28 -2.58
CA ALA A 251 16.70 -14.52 -3.16
C ALA A 251 15.71 -15.03 -2.10
N ALA A 252 16.09 -16.04 -1.32
CA ALA A 252 15.23 -16.61 -0.29
C ALA A 252 14.89 -15.63 0.84
N ARG A 253 15.83 -14.75 1.21
CA ARG A 253 15.57 -13.65 2.15
C ARG A 253 14.56 -12.64 1.61
N TRP A 254 14.64 -12.28 0.33
CA TRP A 254 13.67 -11.37 -0.30
C TRP A 254 12.31 -12.03 -0.51
N TYR A 255 12.24 -13.31 -0.86
CA TYR A 255 10.98 -14.07 -0.86
C TYR A 255 10.33 -14.06 0.52
N LEU A 256 11.10 -14.33 1.58
CA LEU A 256 10.57 -14.33 2.95
C LEU A 256 10.01 -12.96 3.34
N ARG A 257 10.72 -11.86 3.05
CA ARG A 257 10.23 -10.49 3.30
C ARG A 257 8.93 -10.20 2.54
N ALA A 258 8.87 -10.55 1.26
CA ALA A 258 7.66 -10.37 0.45
C ALA A 258 6.50 -11.23 0.97
N ALA A 259 6.78 -12.45 1.44
CA ALA A 259 5.79 -13.35 2.04
C ALA A 259 5.24 -12.81 3.37
N GLU A 260 6.10 -12.26 4.22
CA GLU A 260 5.73 -11.56 5.45
C GLU A 260 4.88 -10.33 5.16
N GLY A 261 5.20 -9.59 4.09
CA GLY A 261 4.41 -8.49 3.56
C GLY A 261 3.11 -8.92 2.84
N GLY A 262 2.76 -10.21 2.85
CA GLY A 262 1.48 -10.68 2.33
C GLY A 262 1.47 -11.08 0.85
N TYR A 263 2.61 -11.09 0.17
CA TYR A 263 2.68 -11.46 -1.25
C TYR A 263 2.55 -12.98 -1.45
N VAL A 264 1.41 -13.41 -1.98
CA VAL A 264 0.99 -14.82 -2.04
C VAL A 264 1.99 -15.71 -2.78
N ARG A 265 2.50 -15.29 -3.95
CA ARG A 265 3.50 -16.06 -4.71
C ARG A 265 4.83 -16.18 -3.94
N ALA A 266 5.18 -15.17 -3.16
CA ALA A 266 6.37 -15.23 -2.31
C ALA A 266 6.19 -16.22 -1.15
N MET A 267 4.98 -16.36 -0.59
CA MET A 267 4.70 -17.38 0.43
C MET A 267 4.95 -18.78 -0.11
N TYR A 268 4.50 -19.07 -1.33
CA TYR A 268 4.75 -20.34 -2.02
C TYR A 268 6.26 -20.55 -2.24
N ASN A 269 6.97 -19.59 -2.84
CA ASN A 269 8.42 -19.73 -3.04
C ASN A 269 9.19 -19.86 -1.72
N THR A 270 8.77 -19.15 -0.66
CA THR A 270 9.35 -19.30 0.68
C THR A 270 9.15 -20.71 1.23
N SER A 271 7.98 -21.34 1.00
CA SER A 271 7.79 -22.74 1.39
C SER A 271 8.72 -23.69 0.65
N LEU A 272 9.00 -23.45 -0.63
CA LEU A 272 9.93 -24.25 -1.41
C LEU A 272 11.37 -24.08 -0.89
N CYS A 273 11.80 -22.84 -0.61
CA CYS A 273 13.11 -22.57 -0.01
C CYS A 273 13.32 -23.34 1.30
N TYR A 274 12.34 -23.35 2.21
CA TYR A 274 12.42 -24.15 3.44
C TYR A 274 12.33 -25.66 3.19
N SER A 275 11.62 -26.11 2.15
CA SER A 275 11.48 -27.53 1.83
C SER A 275 12.78 -28.14 1.32
N PHE A 276 13.47 -27.42 0.43
CA PHE A 276 14.69 -27.89 -0.23
C PHE A 276 15.98 -27.41 0.45
N GLY A 277 15.89 -26.45 1.38
CA GLY A 277 17.07 -25.82 1.97
C GLY A 277 17.75 -24.82 1.03
N GLU A 278 17.03 -24.30 0.03
CA GLU A 278 17.56 -23.34 -0.96
C GLU A 278 17.63 -21.94 -0.35
N GLY A 279 18.82 -21.54 0.10
CA GLY A 279 19.08 -20.21 0.66
C GLY A 279 18.54 -19.96 2.07
N LEU A 280 17.69 -20.87 2.59
CA LEU A 280 17.23 -20.92 3.98
C LEU A 280 17.56 -22.29 4.56
N VAL A 281 17.74 -22.37 5.88
CA VAL A 281 17.93 -23.66 6.56
C VAL A 281 16.68 -24.53 6.37
N GLN A 282 16.88 -25.76 5.90
CA GLN A 282 15.79 -26.69 5.63
C GLN A 282 14.91 -26.91 6.86
N SER A 283 13.59 -26.78 6.69
CA SER A 283 12.62 -27.00 7.75
C SER A 283 11.24 -27.34 7.18
N HIS A 284 10.90 -28.64 7.17
CA HIS A 284 9.59 -29.09 6.70
C HIS A 284 8.42 -28.47 7.48
N ARG A 285 8.60 -28.18 8.77
CA ARG A 285 7.59 -27.50 9.59
C ARG A 285 7.30 -26.09 9.08
N LEU A 286 8.35 -25.31 8.79
CA LEU A 286 8.18 -23.96 8.25
C LEU A 286 7.70 -23.98 6.80
N ALA A 287 8.16 -24.94 6.00
CA ALA A 287 7.67 -25.17 4.64
C ALA A 287 6.15 -25.40 4.63
N ARG A 288 5.64 -26.37 5.42
CA ARG A 288 4.20 -26.63 5.54
C ARG A 288 3.42 -25.40 6.01
N LYS A 289 3.96 -24.64 6.95
CA LYS A 289 3.32 -23.40 7.46
C LYS A 289 3.16 -22.35 6.35
N TRP A 290 4.20 -22.10 5.56
CA TRP A 290 4.14 -21.13 4.46
C TRP A 290 3.30 -21.63 3.28
N MET A 291 3.36 -22.93 2.98
CA MET A 291 2.55 -23.58 1.95
C MET A 291 1.06 -23.41 2.25
N LYS A 292 0.65 -23.76 3.48
CA LYS A 292 -0.73 -23.58 3.94
C LYS A 292 -1.17 -22.11 3.86
N LYS A 293 -0.32 -21.17 4.27
CA LYS A 293 -0.63 -19.72 4.16
C LYS A 293 -0.87 -19.29 2.71
N ALA A 294 -0.09 -19.79 1.76
CA ALA A 294 -0.28 -19.51 0.34
C ALA A 294 -1.58 -20.14 -0.19
N ALA A 295 -1.87 -21.39 0.21
CA ALA A 295 -3.10 -22.10 -0.15
C ALA A 295 -4.36 -21.39 0.36
N ASP A 296 -4.36 -20.96 1.63
CA ASP A 296 -5.45 -20.21 2.28
C ASP A 296 -5.70 -18.84 1.63
N ARG A 297 -4.72 -18.34 0.86
CA ARG A 297 -4.82 -17.09 0.10
C ARG A 297 -5.06 -17.30 -1.40
N GLY A 298 -5.37 -18.53 -1.81
CA GLY A 298 -5.80 -18.83 -3.17
C GLY A 298 -4.67 -19.09 -4.16
N HIS A 299 -3.46 -19.42 -3.71
CA HIS A 299 -2.41 -19.85 -4.62
C HIS A 299 -2.70 -21.26 -5.14
N SER A 300 -3.03 -21.39 -6.43
CA SER A 300 -3.49 -22.64 -7.06
C SER A 300 -2.54 -23.83 -6.80
N LYS A 301 -1.25 -23.67 -7.12
CA LYS A 301 -0.23 -24.71 -6.88
C LYS A 301 -0.06 -25.04 -5.40
N ALA A 302 -0.20 -24.05 -4.52
CA ALA A 302 -0.07 -24.29 -3.09
C ALA A 302 -1.28 -25.04 -2.54
N GLN A 303 -2.48 -24.76 -3.07
CA GLN A 303 -3.68 -25.53 -2.74
C GLN A 303 -3.53 -26.99 -3.19
N PHE A 304 -3.01 -27.22 -4.39
CA PHE A 304 -2.74 -28.56 -4.88
C PHE A 304 -1.73 -29.30 -3.98
N GLU A 305 -0.54 -28.74 -3.77
CA GLU A 305 0.51 -29.37 -2.95
C GLU A 305 0.11 -29.55 -1.49
N HIS A 306 -0.59 -28.57 -0.90
CA HIS A 306 -1.13 -28.71 0.46
C HIS A 306 -2.21 -29.80 0.53
N GLY A 307 -3.07 -29.91 -0.48
CA GLY A 307 -4.08 -30.97 -0.60
C GLY A 307 -3.45 -32.35 -0.67
N LEU A 308 -2.35 -32.52 -1.42
CA LEU A 308 -1.58 -33.76 -1.46
C LEU A 308 -0.99 -34.11 -0.09
N GLY A 309 -0.42 -33.10 0.61
CA GLY A 309 0.09 -33.27 1.97
C GLY A 309 -0.99 -33.76 2.93
N LEU A 310 -2.15 -33.11 2.92
CA LEU A 310 -3.29 -33.51 3.75
C LEU A 310 -3.78 -34.92 3.44
N PHE A 311 -3.78 -35.33 2.16
CA PHE A 311 -4.13 -36.70 1.79
C PHE A 311 -3.14 -37.71 2.37
N SER A 312 -1.83 -37.44 2.29
CA SER A 312 -0.80 -38.31 2.87
C SER A 312 -0.87 -38.40 4.40
N GLU A 313 -1.39 -37.35 5.05
CA GLU A 313 -1.62 -37.29 6.50
C GLU A 313 -2.95 -37.96 6.92
N GLY A 314 -3.75 -38.44 5.97
CA GLY A 314 -5.06 -39.08 6.22
C GLY A 314 -6.23 -38.11 6.36
N GLU A 315 -6.02 -36.80 6.18
CA GLU A 315 -7.05 -35.76 6.28
C GLU A 315 -7.89 -35.64 4.98
N MET A 316 -8.48 -36.76 4.54
CA MET A 316 -9.12 -36.92 3.22
C MET A 316 -10.15 -35.84 2.88
N MET A 317 -11.03 -35.46 3.83
CA MET A 317 -12.03 -34.40 3.57
C MET A 317 -11.37 -33.05 3.30
N LYS A 318 -10.37 -32.65 4.10
CA LYS A 318 -9.66 -31.38 3.89
C LYS A 318 -8.88 -31.42 2.58
N ALA A 319 -8.26 -32.56 2.25
CA ALA A 319 -7.57 -32.75 0.98
C ALA A 319 -8.51 -32.49 -0.20
N VAL A 320 -9.73 -33.06 -0.19
CA VAL A 320 -10.73 -32.81 -1.25
C VAL A 320 -11.08 -31.33 -1.37
N VAL A 321 -11.25 -30.61 -0.25
CA VAL A 321 -11.53 -29.16 -0.27
C VAL A 321 -10.41 -28.41 -1.01
N TYR A 322 -9.15 -28.60 -0.62
CA TYR A 322 -8.03 -27.87 -1.25
C TYR A 322 -7.80 -28.29 -2.71
N LEU A 323 -7.98 -29.57 -3.05
CA LEU A 323 -7.86 -30.06 -4.43
C LEU A 323 -8.97 -29.54 -5.33
N GLU A 324 -10.20 -29.42 -4.82
CA GLU A 324 -11.32 -28.80 -5.52
C GLU A 324 -11.05 -27.31 -5.78
N LEU A 325 -10.52 -26.59 -4.79
CA LEU A 325 -10.13 -25.18 -4.96
C LEU A 325 -9.00 -25.03 -6.00
N ALA A 326 -7.98 -25.88 -5.95
CA ALA A 326 -6.89 -25.88 -6.92
C ALA A 326 -7.39 -26.15 -8.34
N MET A 327 -8.30 -27.11 -8.50
CA MET A 327 -8.93 -27.44 -9.78
C MET A 327 -9.72 -26.25 -10.34
N ARG A 328 -10.54 -25.57 -9.51
CA ARG A 328 -11.28 -24.36 -9.90
C ARG A 328 -10.34 -23.20 -10.29
N ALA A 329 -9.15 -23.16 -9.70
CA ALA A 329 -8.11 -22.19 -10.02
C ALA A 329 -7.27 -22.57 -11.25
N GLY A 330 -7.52 -23.72 -11.88
CA GLY A 330 -6.91 -24.15 -13.14
C GLY A 330 -5.89 -25.31 -13.03
N GLU A 331 -5.65 -25.87 -11.85
CA GLU A 331 -4.76 -27.03 -11.68
C GLU A 331 -5.48 -28.33 -12.07
N THR A 332 -5.43 -28.70 -13.35
CA THR A 332 -6.14 -29.89 -13.88
C THR A 332 -5.66 -31.21 -13.26
N ALA A 333 -4.40 -31.29 -12.86
CA ALA A 333 -3.85 -32.44 -12.13
C ALA A 333 -4.58 -32.71 -10.81
N ALA A 334 -5.13 -31.68 -10.16
CA ALA A 334 -5.89 -31.81 -8.92
C ALA A 334 -7.15 -32.66 -9.09
N ALA A 335 -7.78 -32.65 -10.28
CA ALA A 335 -9.00 -33.41 -10.55
C ALA A 335 -8.79 -34.91 -10.40
N HIS A 336 -7.66 -35.43 -10.88
CA HIS A 336 -7.36 -36.86 -10.89
C HIS A 336 -7.21 -37.37 -9.45
N VAL A 337 -6.39 -36.68 -8.66
CA VAL A 337 -6.16 -37.04 -7.25
C VAL A 337 -7.45 -36.87 -6.44
N LYS A 338 -8.19 -35.77 -6.64
CA LYS A 338 -9.47 -35.55 -5.97
C LYS A 338 -10.44 -36.69 -6.22
N ASN A 339 -10.59 -37.15 -7.47
CA ASN A 339 -11.52 -38.22 -7.82
C ASN A 339 -11.18 -39.54 -7.13
N VAL A 340 -9.89 -39.89 -7.01
CA VAL A 340 -9.43 -41.06 -6.26
C VAL A 340 -9.82 -40.96 -4.78
N ILE A 341 -9.60 -39.79 -4.15
CA ILE A 341 -9.94 -39.60 -2.73
C ILE A 341 -11.46 -39.63 -2.52
N VAL A 342 -12.22 -39.04 -3.43
CA VAL A 342 -13.69 -39.02 -3.39
C VAL A 342 -14.27 -40.43 -3.44
N GLN A 343 -13.67 -41.36 -4.20
CA GLN A 343 -14.12 -42.77 -4.20
C GLN A 343 -13.94 -43.48 -2.86
N GLN A 344 -13.00 -43.02 -2.03
CA GLN A 344 -12.74 -43.58 -0.69
C GLN A 344 -13.63 -42.95 0.40
N LEU A 345 -14.37 -41.88 0.09
CA LEU A 345 -15.20 -41.14 1.04
C LEU A 345 -16.68 -41.51 0.96
N SER A 346 -17.35 -41.49 2.12
CA SER A 346 -18.82 -41.61 2.18
C SER A 346 -19.51 -40.46 1.42
N ALA A 347 -20.72 -40.69 0.91
CA ALA A 347 -21.51 -39.65 0.23
C ALA A 347 -21.65 -38.37 1.09
N THR A 348 -21.97 -38.53 2.37
CA THR A 348 -22.08 -37.42 3.33
C THR A 348 -20.80 -36.61 3.49
N SER A 349 -19.64 -37.28 3.48
CA SER A 349 -18.33 -36.61 3.59
C SER A 349 -17.98 -35.86 2.31
N ARG A 350 -18.31 -36.44 1.15
CA ARG A 350 -18.14 -35.78 -0.16
C ARG A 350 -18.95 -34.49 -0.25
N ASP A 351 -20.24 -34.55 0.06
CA ASP A 351 -21.13 -33.39 -0.03
C ASP A 351 -20.68 -32.26 0.92
N ARG A 352 -20.24 -32.62 2.13
CA ARG A 352 -19.66 -31.66 3.08
C ARG A 352 -18.39 -31.00 2.54
N ALA A 353 -17.48 -31.76 1.94
CA ALA A 353 -16.25 -31.20 1.38
C ALA A 353 -16.53 -30.24 0.22
N ILE A 354 -17.44 -30.58 -0.69
CA ILE A 354 -17.84 -29.69 -1.80
C ILE A 354 -18.52 -28.42 -1.26
N HIS A 355 -19.44 -28.56 -0.31
CA HIS A 355 -20.08 -27.41 0.34
C HIS A 355 -19.07 -26.47 1.03
N LEU A 356 -18.01 -27.02 1.66
CA LEU A 356 -16.93 -26.21 2.23
C LEU A 356 -16.13 -25.48 1.14
N ALA A 357 -15.86 -26.12 0.00
CA ALA A 357 -15.18 -25.49 -1.13
C ALA A 357 -16.03 -24.37 -1.77
N ASP A 358 -17.35 -24.56 -1.89
CA ASP A 358 -18.28 -23.57 -2.44
C ASP A 358 -18.36 -22.29 -1.60
N ASN A 359 -18.35 -22.46 -0.28
CA ASN A 359 -18.38 -21.37 0.68
C ASN A 359 -17.01 -20.78 1.00
N TRP A 360 -15.94 -21.35 0.43
CA TRP A 360 -14.60 -20.86 0.67
C TRP A 360 -14.40 -19.46 0.06
N ARG A 361 -13.65 -18.64 0.80
CA ARG A 361 -13.20 -17.32 0.39
C ARG A 361 -11.74 -17.18 0.76
N ALA A 362 -10.92 -16.72 -0.19
CA ALA A 362 -9.50 -16.46 0.08
C ALA A 362 -9.35 -15.43 1.20
N LEU A 363 -8.43 -15.68 2.13
CA LEU A 363 -8.11 -14.71 3.17
C LEU A 363 -7.61 -13.41 2.52
N PRO A 364 -8.15 -12.22 2.90
CA PRO A 364 -7.72 -10.96 2.32
C PRO A 364 -6.22 -10.74 2.57
N SER A 365 -5.49 -10.14 1.62
CA SER A 365 -4.12 -9.70 1.86
C SER A 365 -4.11 -8.69 3.00
N ILE A 366 -3.19 -8.83 3.95
CA ILE A 366 -2.99 -7.84 5.01
C ILE A 366 -2.62 -6.53 4.28
N ARG A 367 -3.38 -5.46 4.54
CA ARG A 367 -3.22 -4.16 3.88
C ARG A 367 -2.04 -3.39 4.45
#